data_AF-A0A127Z456-F1
#
_entry.id   AF-A0A127Z456-F1
#
_cell.length_a   1.000
_cell.length_b   1.000
_cell.length_c   1.000
_cell.angle_alpha   90.00
_cell.angle_beta   90.00
_cell.angle_gamma   90.00
#
_symmetry.space_group_name_H-M   'P 1'
#
loop_
_entity.id
_entity.type
_entity.pdbx_description
1 polymer ?
#
loop_
_entity_poly.entity_id
_entity_poly.type
_entity_poly.pdbx_seq_one_letter_code
_entity_poly.pdbx_strand_id
1 'polypeptide(L)'
;MPSTEEELKQALASLSELSDLKTVIEDDASDSASEEARAAALQLLATSTPLFSKLKRLNRRIYNDLQTQKTAVAEERAKVDTARLALQNLKYEESMLELEVKVCQEFQSVFRDIELHDLQEFHQLRSAAAAAATTTTVADAQKPDAAAGWDTTEPTAEVEDDDGDLDDDHKLMLARLRFELKERKRLEAEKQTLQQDKTQVVKQNKDKKAKLEQAEKQLKDLLAAAQAVQAQFESF
;
A
#
# COMPACT_ATOMS: atom_id res chain seq x y z
N MET A 1 -61.15 9.97 7.33
CA MET A 1 -61.45 10.69 6.09
C MET A 1 -61.50 9.64 4.99
N PRO A 2 -62.57 9.56 4.19
CA PRO A 2 -62.62 8.61 3.08
C PRO A 2 -61.45 8.87 2.12
N SER A 3 -60.88 7.80 1.56
CA SER A 3 -59.80 7.90 0.58
C SER A 3 -60.27 8.70 -0.64
N THR A 4 -59.37 9.40 -1.33
CA THR A 4 -59.68 10.08 -2.61
C THR A 4 -60.29 9.13 -3.63
N GLU A 5 -59.92 7.85 -3.56
CA GLU A 5 -60.47 6.75 -4.34
C GLU A 5 -61.92 6.42 -3.94
N GLU A 6 -62.24 6.40 -2.64
CA GLU A 6 -63.61 6.19 -2.14
C GLU A 6 -64.52 7.36 -2.50
N GLU A 7 -64.02 8.60 -2.39
CA GLU A 7 -64.74 9.80 -2.80
C GLU A 7 -65.02 9.84 -4.32
N LEU A 8 -64.08 9.32 -5.12
CA LEU A 8 -64.23 9.18 -6.58
C LEU A 8 -65.24 8.08 -6.93
N LYS A 9 -65.14 6.90 -6.33
CA LYS A 9 -66.09 5.79 -6.52
C LYS A 9 -67.51 6.23 -6.17
N GLN A 10 -67.69 6.94 -5.05
CA GLN A 10 -68.98 7.47 -4.64
C GLN A 10 -69.51 8.53 -5.62
N ALA A 11 -68.66 9.44 -6.10
CA ALA A 11 -69.07 10.47 -7.06
C ALA A 11 -69.47 9.88 -8.42
N LEU A 12 -68.76 8.83 -8.88
CA LEU A 12 -69.10 8.10 -10.10
C LEU A 12 -70.39 7.30 -9.97
N ALA A 13 -70.63 6.64 -8.84
CA ALA A 13 -71.88 5.93 -8.56
C ALA A 13 -73.08 6.89 -8.59
N SER A 14 -73.01 8.03 -7.90
CA SER A 14 -74.07 9.04 -7.93
C SER A 14 -74.29 9.65 -9.31
N LEU A 15 -73.24 9.75 -10.14
CA LEU A 15 -73.37 10.23 -11.52
C LEU A 15 -74.02 9.18 -12.44
N SER A 16 -73.75 7.88 -12.21
CA SER A 16 -74.40 6.77 -12.90
C SER A 16 -75.90 6.74 -12.59
N GLU A 17 -76.26 6.84 -11.31
CA GLU A 17 -77.67 6.87 -10.89
C GLU A 17 -78.43 8.05 -11.52
N LEU A 18 -77.81 9.24 -11.59
CA LEU A 18 -78.40 10.40 -12.29
C LEU A 18 -78.48 10.21 -13.82
N SER A 19 -77.55 9.46 -14.42
CA SER A 19 -77.60 9.13 -15.84
C SER A 19 -78.78 8.21 -16.14
N ASP A 20 -79.03 7.21 -15.30
CA ASP A 20 -80.14 6.27 -15.44
C ASP A 20 -81.50 6.99 -15.26
N LEU A 21 -81.58 7.95 -14.34
CA LEU A 21 -82.74 8.84 -14.17
C LEU A 21 -82.95 9.77 -15.38
N LYS A 22 -81.87 10.28 -15.99
CA LYS A 22 -81.94 11.12 -17.19
C LYS A 22 -82.51 10.37 -18.39
N THR A 23 -82.13 9.10 -18.60
CA THR A 23 -82.64 8.28 -19.71
C THR A 23 -84.14 8.01 -19.57
N VAL A 24 -84.64 7.77 -18.35
CA VAL A 24 -86.07 7.58 -18.08
C VAL A 24 -86.87 8.86 -18.36
N ILE A 25 -86.32 10.03 -17.99
CA ILE A 25 -86.95 11.33 -18.26
C ILE A 25 -86.97 11.66 -19.76
N GLU A 26 -85.94 11.25 -20.52
CA GLU A 26 -85.90 11.43 -21.98
C GLU A 26 -86.92 10.54 -22.72
N ASP A 27 -87.21 9.34 -22.21
CA ASP A 27 -88.23 8.42 -22.75
C ASP A 27 -89.68 8.86 -22.43
N ASP A 28 -89.95 9.46 -21.27
CA ASP A 28 -91.28 9.99 -20.88
C ASP A 28 -91.61 11.37 -21.50
N ALA A 29 -90.60 12.11 -21.96
CA ALA A 29 -90.77 13.44 -22.56
C ALA A 29 -91.41 13.43 -23.95
N SER A 30 -91.66 12.26 -24.56
CA SER A 30 -92.30 12.17 -25.88
C SER A 30 -93.81 12.47 -25.87
N ASP A 31 -94.47 12.49 -24.70
CA ASP A 31 -95.95 12.54 -24.62
C ASP A 31 -96.56 13.65 -23.70
N SER A 32 -95.78 14.49 -23.01
CA SER A 32 -96.34 15.51 -22.08
C SER A 32 -95.70 16.91 -22.15
N ALA A 33 -96.44 17.92 -21.68
CA ALA A 33 -96.30 19.34 -21.98
C ALA A 33 -94.93 19.98 -21.63
N SER A 34 -94.52 20.95 -22.46
CA SER A 34 -93.21 21.62 -22.45
C SER A 34 -92.75 22.25 -21.11
N GLU A 35 -93.62 22.48 -20.14
CA GLU A 35 -93.25 23.01 -18.81
C GLU A 35 -92.69 21.95 -17.86
N GLU A 36 -93.27 20.74 -17.80
CA GLU A 36 -92.81 19.67 -16.91
C GLU A 36 -91.44 19.13 -17.35
N ALA A 37 -91.21 19.03 -18.66
CA ALA A 37 -89.91 18.70 -19.23
C ALA A 37 -88.83 19.77 -18.90
N ARG A 38 -89.19 21.06 -18.90
CA ARG A 38 -88.28 22.15 -18.50
C ARG A 38 -87.94 22.12 -17.00
N ALA A 39 -88.93 21.82 -16.15
CA ALA A 39 -88.72 21.67 -14.71
C ALA A 39 -87.80 20.47 -14.39
N ALA A 40 -88.02 19.32 -15.05
CA ALA A 40 -87.18 18.14 -14.93
C ALA A 40 -85.73 18.41 -15.39
N ALA A 41 -85.55 19.13 -16.50
CA ALA A 41 -84.23 19.53 -16.99
C ALA A 41 -83.49 20.46 -16.01
N LEU A 42 -84.19 21.41 -15.38
CA LEU A 42 -83.61 22.30 -14.36
C LEU A 42 -83.23 21.53 -13.09
N GLN A 43 -84.05 20.56 -12.66
CA GLN A 43 -83.76 19.71 -11.50
C GLN A 43 -82.55 18.81 -11.76
N LEU A 44 -82.44 18.23 -12.95
CA LEU A 44 -81.27 17.44 -13.37
C LEU A 44 -80.00 18.29 -13.44
N LEU A 45 -80.08 19.53 -13.93
CA LEU A 45 -78.96 20.46 -13.92
C LEU A 45 -78.52 20.79 -12.47
N ALA A 46 -79.49 21.02 -11.58
CA ALA A 46 -79.24 21.32 -10.18
C ALA A 46 -78.57 20.16 -9.42
N THR A 47 -78.92 18.91 -9.73
CA THR A 47 -78.33 17.72 -9.10
C THR A 47 -76.98 17.31 -9.71
N SER A 48 -76.80 17.47 -11.03
CA SER A 48 -75.57 17.07 -11.73
C SER A 48 -74.40 18.06 -11.58
N THR A 49 -74.66 19.36 -11.59
CA THR A 49 -73.65 20.42 -11.45
C THR A 49 -72.72 20.25 -10.22
N PRO A 50 -73.23 19.99 -8.99
CA PRO A 50 -72.36 19.77 -7.83
C PRO A 50 -71.52 18.49 -7.95
N LEU A 51 -72.05 17.41 -8.54
CA LEU A 51 -71.29 16.17 -8.78
C LEU A 51 -70.14 16.38 -9.76
N PHE A 52 -70.36 17.11 -10.86
CA PHE A 52 -69.29 17.49 -11.78
C PHE A 52 -68.24 18.39 -11.13
N SER A 53 -68.64 19.31 -10.24
CA SER A 53 -67.71 20.12 -9.46
C SER A 53 -66.86 19.28 -8.51
N LYS A 54 -67.46 18.25 -7.87
CA LYS A 54 -66.77 17.28 -7.01
C LYS A 54 -65.77 16.47 -7.83
N LEU A 55 -66.16 15.97 -9.00
CA LEU A 55 -65.29 15.22 -9.91
C LEU A 55 -64.09 16.06 -10.38
N LYS A 56 -64.32 17.32 -10.82
CA LYS A 56 -63.23 18.23 -11.22
C LYS A 56 -62.24 18.49 -10.07
N ARG A 57 -62.75 18.64 -8.84
CA ARG A 57 -61.91 18.84 -7.64
C ARG A 57 -61.08 17.60 -7.32
N LEU A 58 -61.70 16.42 -7.34
CA LEU A 58 -61.02 15.13 -7.11
C LEU A 58 -59.96 14.87 -8.17
N ASN A 59 -60.29 15.12 -9.43
CA ASN A 59 -59.38 14.96 -10.55
C ASN A 59 -58.14 15.87 -10.41
N ARG A 60 -58.34 17.16 -10.06
CA ARG A 60 -57.22 18.07 -9.76
C ARG A 60 -56.38 17.60 -8.57
N ARG A 61 -57.02 17.05 -7.52
CA ARG A 61 -56.32 16.48 -6.36
C ARG A 61 -55.45 15.29 -6.77
N ILE A 62 -55.99 14.34 -7.53
CA ILE A 62 -55.24 13.17 -8.03
C ILE A 62 -54.04 13.60 -8.88
N TYR A 63 -54.20 14.58 -9.77
CA TYR A 63 -53.07 15.09 -10.56
C TYR A 63 -51.98 15.74 -9.70
N ASN A 64 -52.37 16.50 -8.68
CA ASN A 64 -51.42 17.09 -7.75
C ASN A 64 -50.69 16.00 -6.94
N ASP A 65 -51.43 15.04 -6.40
CA ASP A 65 -50.88 13.94 -5.60
C ASP A 65 -49.92 13.08 -6.44
N LEU A 66 -50.30 12.77 -7.68
CA LEU A 66 -49.45 12.05 -8.64
C LEU A 66 -48.16 12.83 -8.93
N GLN A 67 -48.27 14.14 -9.15
CA GLN A 67 -47.11 14.98 -9.40
C GLN A 67 -46.20 15.05 -8.17
N THR A 68 -46.75 15.18 -6.96
CA THR A 68 -45.99 15.17 -5.70
C THR A 68 -45.31 13.82 -5.46
N GLN A 69 -45.98 12.70 -5.73
CA GLN A 69 -45.36 11.39 -5.62
C GLN A 69 -44.25 11.19 -6.65
N LYS A 70 -44.45 11.66 -7.88
CA LYS A 70 -43.43 11.60 -8.94
C LYS A 70 -42.19 12.40 -8.56
N THR A 71 -42.35 13.60 -7.97
CA THR A 71 -41.21 14.39 -7.48
C THR A 71 -40.52 13.70 -6.31
N ALA A 72 -41.27 13.16 -5.34
CA ALA A 72 -40.70 12.44 -4.20
C ALA A 72 -39.88 11.21 -4.62
N VAL A 73 -40.41 10.40 -5.55
CA VAL A 73 -39.68 9.23 -6.09
C VAL A 73 -38.43 9.67 -6.88
N ALA A 74 -38.51 10.76 -7.64
CA ALA A 74 -37.36 11.29 -8.38
C ALA A 74 -36.26 11.78 -7.43
N GLU A 75 -36.62 12.44 -6.33
CA GLU A 75 -35.67 12.88 -5.29
C GLU A 75 -34.99 11.70 -4.60
N GLU A 76 -35.74 10.70 -4.16
CA GLU A 76 -35.16 9.49 -3.54
C GLU A 76 -34.26 8.73 -4.52
N ARG A 77 -34.66 8.64 -5.79
CA ARG A 77 -33.81 8.05 -6.84
C ARG A 77 -32.49 8.81 -7.00
N ALA A 78 -32.54 10.15 -7.02
CA ALA A 78 -31.32 10.96 -7.12
C ALA A 78 -30.38 10.76 -5.92
N LYS A 79 -30.92 10.60 -4.71
CA LYS A 79 -30.13 10.26 -3.50
C LYS A 79 -29.44 8.89 -3.66
N VAL A 80 -30.17 7.88 -4.13
CA VAL A 80 -29.62 6.54 -4.38
C VAL A 80 -28.51 6.58 -5.44
N ASP A 81 -28.72 7.31 -6.54
CA ASP A 81 -27.73 7.46 -7.61
C ASP A 81 -26.45 8.15 -7.09
N THR A 82 -26.60 9.18 -6.25
CA THR A 82 -25.49 9.87 -5.59
C THR A 82 -24.72 8.93 -4.66
N ALA A 83 -25.42 8.16 -3.82
CA ALA A 83 -24.80 7.19 -2.93
C ALA A 83 -24.09 6.06 -3.69
N ARG A 84 -24.65 5.63 -4.83
CA ARG A 84 -24.05 4.62 -5.70
C ARG A 84 -22.73 5.11 -6.30
N LEU A 85 -22.67 6.37 -6.71
CA LEU A 85 -21.44 6.97 -7.23
C LEU A 85 -20.39 7.09 -6.12
N ALA A 86 -20.77 7.50 -4.92
CA ALA A 86 -19.87 7.53 -3.76
C ALA A 86 -19.30 6.14 -3.43
N LEU A 87 -20.15 5.11 -3.46
CA LEU A 87 -19.73 3.72 -3.25
C LEU A 87 -18.73 3.27 -4.33
N GLN A 88 -18.94 3.65 -5.59
CA GLN A 88 -18.01 3.32 -6.67
C GLN A 88 -16.64 3.99 -6.47
N ASN A 89 -16.62 5.25 -6.03
CA ASN A 89 -15.37 5.95 -5.71
C ASN A 89 -14.60 5.25 -4.59
N LEU A 90 -15.28 4.89 -3.49
CA LEU A 90 -14.65 4.19 -2.37
C LEU A 90 -14.12 2.80 -2.76
N LYS A 91 -14.86 2.05 -3.59
CA LYS A 91 -14.39 0.75 -4.10
C LYS A 91 -13.14 0.87 -4.96
N TYR A 92 -13.04 1.95 -5.74
CA TYR A 92 -11.85 2.22 -6.51
C TYR A 92 -10.66 2.53 -5.60
N GLU A 93 -10.87 3.36 -4.58
CA GLU A 93 -9.85 3.68 -3.57
C GLU A 93 -9.38 2.43 -2.82
N GLU A 94 -10.31 1.60 -2.34
CA GLU A 94 -10.02 0.30 -1.71
C GLU A 94 -9.16 -0.58 -2.62
N SER A 95 -9.58 -0.79 -3.87
CA SER A 95 -8.82 -1.56 -4.85
C SER A 95 -7.42 -0.99 -5.10
N MET A 96 -7.27 0.34 -5.11
CA MET A 96 -5.98 0.98 -5.34
C MET A 96 -5.06 0.81 -4.14
N LEU A 97 -5.58 1.00 -2.92
CA LEU A 97 -4.84 0.79 -1.68
C LEU A 97 -4.41 -0.67 -1.52
N GLU A 98 -5.27 -1.64 -1.86
CA GLU A 98 -4.90 -3.05 -1.85
C GLU A 98 -3.75 -3.36 -2.82
N LEU A 99 -3.76 -2.74 -4.01
CA LEU A 99 -2.68 -2.89 -4.97
C LEU A 99 -1.38 -2.29 -4.43
N GLU A 100 -1.44 -1.10 -3.86
CA GLU A 100 -0.27 -0.44 -3.27
C GLU A 100 0.30 -1.25 -2.09
N VAL A 101 -0.55 -1.79 -1.22
CA VAL A 101 -0.13 -2.68 -0.13
C VAL A 101 0.57 -3.92 -0.69
N LYS A 102 0.06 -4.55 -1.74
CA LYS A 102 0.72 -5.70 -2.38
C LYS A 102 2.09 -5.31 -2.94
N VAL A 103 2.18 -4.18 -3.64
CA VAL A 103 3.46 -3.66 -4.15
C VAL A 103 4.46 -3.41 -3.02
N CYS A 104 4.02 -2.81 -1.91
CA CYS A 104 4.87 -2.59 -0.74
C CYS A 104 5.27 -3.90 -0.04
N GLN A 105 4.41 -4.92 -0.03
CA GLN A 105 4.73 -6.24 0.53
C GLN A 105 5.70 -7.03 -0.34
N GLU A 106 5.56 -6.93 -1.67
CA GLU A 106 6.45 -7.53 -2.66
C GLU A 106 7.76 -6.76 -2.81
N PHE A 107 7.89 -5.59 -2.17
CA PHE A 107 9.13 -4.84 -2.16
C PHE A 107 10.23 -5.66 -1.48
N GLN A 108 11.09 -6.24 -2.30
CA GLN A 108 12.31 -6.89 -1.87
C GLN A 108 13.45 -5.89 -1.99
N SER A 109 14.01 -5.49 -0.85
CA SER A 109 15.28 -4.76 -0.84
C SER A 109 16.37 -5.67 -1.41
N VAL A 110 17.23 -5.11 -2.27
CA VAL A 110 18.41 -5.79 -2.84
C VAL A 110 19.32 -6.40 -1.76
N PHE A 111 19.20 -5.92 -0.52
CA PHE A 111 20.03 -6.30 0.62
C PHE A 111 19.41 -7.37 1.52
N ARG A 112 18.29 -8.01 1.13
CA ARG A 112 17.71 -9.13 1.91
C ARG A 112 18.54 -10.41 1.82
N ASP A 113 19.24 -10.63 0.70
CA ASP A 113 20.02 -11.85 0.43
C ASP A 113 21.50 -11.65 0.76
N ILE A 114 21.81 -11.19 1.98
CA ILE A 114 23.19 -11.15 2.46
C ILE A 114 23.50 -12.50 3.10
N GLU A 115 24.54 -13.17 2.63
CA GLU A 115 25.10 -14.35 3.30
C GLU A 115 25.60 -13.96 4.70
N LEU A 116 24.93 -14.45 5.74
CA LEU A 116 25.26 -14.17 7.13
C LEU A 116 25.64 -15.48 7.85
N HIS A 117 26.66 -15.43 8.71
CA HIS A 117 27.04 -16.56 9.59
C HIS A 117 25.83 -17.01 10.43
N ASP A 118 25.66 -18.32 10.63
CA ASP A 118 24.52 -18.87 11.38
C ASP A 118 24.43 -18.29 12.81
N LEU A 119 23.25 -18.31 13.42
CA LEU A 119 23.00 -17.69 14.73
C LEU A 119 23.95 -18.24 15.81
N GLN A 120 24.19 -19.55 15.81
CA GLN A 120 25.09 -20.18 16.79
C GLN A 120 26.54 -19.71 16.60
N GLU A 121 26.99 -19.63 15.35
CA GLU A 121 28.34 -19.18 15.02
C GLU A 121 28.52 -17.69 15.34
N PHE A 122 27.51 -16.86 15.05
CA PHE A 122 27.49 -15.45 15.41
C PHE A 122 27.63 -15.25 16.93
N HIS A 123 26.86 -15.97 17.75
CA HIS A 123 26.99 -15.86 19.21
C HIS A 123 28.37 -16.31 19.72
N GLN A 124 28.93 -17.37 19.14
CA GLN A 124 30.26 -17.86 19.49
C GLN A 124 31.34 -16.82 19.12
N LEU A 125 31.35 -16.33 17.89
CA LEU A 125 32.33 -15.36 17.41
C LEU A 125 32.22 -14.02 18.15
N ARG A 126 31.00 -13.55 18.44
CA ARG A 126 30.76 -12.37 19.26
C ARG A 126 31.26 -12.58 20.70
N SER A 127 30.97 -13.71 21.33
CA SER A 127 31.44 -14.00 22.68
C SER A 127 32.97 -14.12 22.76
N ALA A 128 33.60 -14.69 21.73
CA ALA A 128 35.06 -14.76 21.62
C ALA A 128 35.67 -13.37 21.42
N ALA A 129 35.06 -12.51 20.59
CA ALA A 129 35.48 -11.12 20.39
C ALA A 129 35.31 -10.29 21.68
N ALA A 130 34.20 -10.47 22.41
CA ALA A 130 33.95 -9.82 23.70
C ALA A 130 34.94 -10.30 24.78
N ALA A 131 35.28 -11.59 24.82
CA ALA A 131 36.29 -12.13 25.73
C ALA A 131 37.70 -11.58 25.42
N ALA A 132 38.03 -11.41 24.15
CA ALA A 132 39.28 -10.76 23.71
C ALA A 132 39.32 -9.27 24.11
N ALA A 133 38.20 -8.56 24.02
CA ALA A 133 38.08 -7.16 24.44
C ALA A 133 38.14 -7.00 25.98
N THR A 134 37.47 -7.86 26.74
CA THR A 134 37.41 -7.83 28.22
C THR A 134 38.77 -8.08 28.88
N THR A 135 39.67 -8.81 28.20
CA THR A 135 41.04 -9.02 28.70
C THR A 135 41.91 -7.73 28.62
N THR A 136 41.46 -6.72 27.87
CA THR A 136 42.21 -5.46 27.68
C THR A 136 41.66 -4.30 28.54
N THR A 137 40.46 -4.43 29.13
CA THR A 137 39.74 -3.32 29.80
C THR A 137 39.52 -3.54 31.31
N VAL A 138 40.54 -4.00 32.03
CA VAL A 138 40.64 -3.78 33.49
C VAL A 138 41.50 -2.54 33.76
N ALA A 139 41.11 -1.40 33.20
CA ALA A 139 41.63 -0.09 33.58
C ALA A 139 40.60 0.97 33.17
N ASP A 140 40.11 1.69 34.18
CA ASP A 140 39.29 2.90 34.11
C ASP A 140 37.79 2.74 33.79
N ALA A 141 37.04 2.47 34.86
CA ALA A 141 35.64 2.84 34.96
C ALA A 141 35.54 4.12 35.83
N GLN A 142 35.16 5.25 35.23
CA GLN A 142 34.53 6.34 35.97
C GLN A 142 33.56 7.10 35.06
N LYS A 143 32.27 6.89 35.31
CA LYS A 143 31.15 7.67 34.76
C LYS A 143 31.03 9.01 35.48
N PRO A 144 30.60 10.07 34.80
CA PRO A 144 29.54 10.88 35.39
C PRO A 144 28.40 11.20 34.41
N ASP A 145 27.20 11.24 34.98
CA ASP A 145 25.91 11.53 34.33
C ASP A 145 25.80 12.98 33.83
N ALA A 146 25.17 13.21 32.67
CA ALA A 146 24.48 14.48 32.37
C ALA A 146 23.43 14.33 31.24
N ALA A 147 22.17 14.46 31.65
CA ALA A 147 21.04 15.19 31.04
C ALA A 147 20.69 15.06 29.54
N ALA A 148 19.39 14.81 29.33
CA ALA A 148 18.65 14.78 28.08
C ALA A 148 18.69 16.09 27.25
N GLY A 149 18.70 15.94 25.93
CA GLY A 149 18.44 16.98 24.94
C GLY A 149 18.18 16.36 23.57
N TRP A 150 16.95 16.49 23.07
CA TRP A 150 16.56 16.16 21.70
C TRP A 150 17.01 17.29 20.77
N ASP A 151 17.92 17.06 19.81
CA ASP A 151 17.79 17.57 18.43
C ASP A 151 18.95 17.13 17.49
N THR A 152 18.56 16.77 16.27
CA THR A 152 19.28 16.82 14.98
C THR A 152 20.82 16.79 14.93
N THR A 153 21.38 15.69 14.40
CA THR A 153 22.62 15.69 13.60
C THR A 153 22.63 14.51 12.64
N GLU A 154 23.19 14.74 11.45
CA GLU A 154 23.47 13.76 10.40
C GLU A 154 24.02 12.43 10.95
N PRO A 155 23.78 11.27 10.28
CA PRO A 155 24.28 9.98 10.75
C PRO A 155 25.79 9.92 10.52
N THR A 156 26.53 10.46 11.49
CA THR A 156 27.95 10.22 11.68
C THR A 156 28.12 8.73 11.94
N ALA A 157 29.06 8.14 11.21
CA ALA A 157 29.38 6.72 11.22
C ALA A 157 30.15 6.30 12.48
N GLU A 158 29.63 6.68 13.64
CA GLU A 158 30.07 6.24 14.97
C GLU A 158 28.82 5.85 15.74
N VAL A 159 28.19 4.75 15.29
CA VAL A 159 27.07 4.16 16.02
C VAL A 159 27.67 3.44 17.21
N GLU A 160 27.41 4.01 18.38
CA GLU A 160 27.68 3.42 19.69
C GLU A 160 27.36 1.92 19.68
N ASP A 161 28.25 1.13 20.29
CA ASP A 161 28.08 -0.29 20.58
C ASP A 161 26.96 -0.47 21.64
N ASP A 162 25.74 -0.01 21.34
CA ASP A 162 24.56 -0.31 22.14
C ASP A 162 24.14 -1.74 21.83
N ASP A 163 24.74 -2.67 22.57
CA ASP A 163 24.25 -4.04 22.76
C ASP A 163 22.97 -4.02 23.61
N GLY A 164 21.97 -3.26 23.14
CA GLY A 164 20.63 -3.24 23.70
C GLY A 164 19.92 -4.57 23.56
N ASP A 165 18.81 -4.70 24.29
CA ASP A 165 17.97 -5.90 24.44
C ASP A 165 17.80 -6.69 23.13
N LEU A 166 18.46 -7.86 23.06
CA LEU A 166 18.53 -8.73 21.88
C LEU A 166 17.27 -9.58 21.66
N ASP A 167 16.22 -9.34 22.46
CA ASP A 167 14.93 -10.05 22.38
C ASP A 167 14.07 -9.58 21.18
N ASP A 168 14.42 -8.45 20.54
CA ASP A 168 13.77 -7.97 19.31
C ASP A 168 14.51 -8.47 18.05
N ASP A 169 13.83 -9.29 17.24
CA ASP A 169 14.34 -9.88 15.98
C ASP A 169 14.99 -8.85 15.05
N HIS A 170 14.45 -7.64 14.95
CA HIS A 170 15.00 -6.61 14.07
C HIS A 170 16.32 -6.06 14.61
N LYS A 171 16.43 -5.86 15.92
CA LYS A 171 17.68 -5.42 16.56
C LYS A 171 18.76 -6.50 16.48
N LEU A 172 18.38 -7.77 16.66
CA LEU A 172 19.27 -8.90 16.48
C LEU A 172 19.82 -8.96 15.05
N MET A 173 18.97 -8.75 14.03
CA MET A 173 19.40 -8.70 12.63
C MET A 173 20.39 -7.55 12.37
N LEU A 174 20.13 -6.36 12.91
CA LEU A 174 21.05 -5.22 12.77
C LEU A 174 22.40 -5.49 13.45
N ALA A 175 22.41 -6.08 14.64
CA ALA A 175 23.63 -6.47 15.33
C ALA A 175 24.44 -7.49 14.51
N ARG A 176 23.77 -8.48 13.92
CA ARG A 176 24.39 -9.48 13.04
C ARG A 176 25.00 -8.84 11.78
N LEU A 177 24.29 -7.93 11.13
CA LEU A 177 24.79 -7.20 9.95
C LEU A 177 26.01 -6.34 10.27
N ARG A 178 26.00 -5.65 11.41
CA ARG A 178 27.14 -4.83 11.86
C ARG A 178 28.37 -5.67 12.13
N PHE A 179 28.21 -6.80 12.81
CA PHE A 179 29.30 -7.74 13.07
C PHE A 179 29.90 -8.28 11.77
N GLU A 180 29.06 -8.72 10.84
CA GLU A 180 29.49 -9.21 9.53
C GLU A 180 30.29 -8.14 8.77
N LEU A 181 29.81 -6.90 8.77
CA LEU A 181 30.49 -5.79 8.12
C LEU A 181 31.86 -5.51 8.75
N LYS A 182 31.98 -5.62 10.08
CA LYS A 182 33.25 -5.48 10.79
C LYS A 182 34.23 -6.60 10.42
N GLU A 183 33.78 -7.85 10.39
CA GLU A 183 34.61 -8.99 10.00
C GLU A 183 35.04 -8.91 8.53
N ARG A 184 34.15 -8.56 7.61
CA ARG A 184 34.51 -8.39 6.19
C ARG A 184 35.54 -7.29 5.98
N LYS A 185 35.44 -6.17 6.72
CA LYS A 185 36.46 -5.11 6.69
C LYS A 185 37.80 -5.61 7.21
N ARG A 186 37.81 -6.39 8.30
CA ARG A 186 39.03 -6.99 8.86
C ARG A 186 39.70 -7.94 7.85
N LEU A 187 38.93 -8.85 7.25
CA LEU A 187 39.42 -9.82 6.27
C LEU A 187 39.93 -9.14 4.99
N GLU A 188 39.27 -8.08 4.50
CA GLU A 188 39.75 -7.35 3.32
C GLU A 188 41.07 -6.61 3.62
N ALA A 189 41.23 -6.03 4.81
CA ALA A 189 42.49 -5.43 5.24
C ALA A 189 43.61 -6.48 5.33
N GLU A 190 43.34 -7.63 5.95
CA GLU A 190 44.29 -8.74 6.06
C GLU A 190 44.68 -9.26 4.66
N LYS A 191 43.71 -9.49 3.78
CA LYS A 191 43.95 -9.86 2.38
C LYS A 191 44.82 -8.84 1.64
N GLN A 192 44.57 -7.54 1.85
CA GLN A 192 45.37 -6.48 1.23
C GLN A 192 46.82 -6.52 1.72
N THR A 193 47.05 -6.71 3.03
CA THR A 193 48.40 -6.86 3.58
C THR A 193 49.12 -8.10 3.03
N LEU A 194 48.45 -9.26 3.02
CA LEU A 194 49.00 -10.50 2.46
C LEU A 194 49.31 -10.37 0.96
N GLN A 195 48.49 -9.62 0.23
CA GLN A 195 48.73 -9.35 -1.19
C GLN A 195 49.97 -8.47 -1.39
N GLN A 196 50.19 -7.47 -0.54
CA GLN A 196 51.41 -6.65 -0.54
C GLN A 196 52.63 -7.51 -0.22
N ASP A 197 52.58 -8.30 0.86
CA ASP A 197 53.67 -9.21 1.25
C ASP A 197 54.00 -10.21 0.16
N LYS A 198 52.98 -10.80 -0.48
CA LYS A 198 53.17 -11.69 -1.64
C LYS A 198 53.92 -10.98 -2.76
N THR A 199 53.54 -9.76 -3.11
CA THR A 199 54.23 -9.00 -4.18
C THR A 199 55.68 -8.69 -3.81
N GLN A 200 55.92 -8.36 -2.54
CA GLN A 200 57.26 -8.09 -2.02
C GLN A 200 58.15 -9.32 -2.03
N VAL A 201 57.66 -10.47 -1.54
CA VAL A 201 58.38 -11.74 -1.55
C VAL A 201 58.67 -12.20 -2.97
N VAL A 202 57.71 -12.05 -3.89
CA VAL A 202 57.92 -12.37 -5.31
C VAL A 202 59.03 -11.50 -5.91
N LYS A 203 59.08 -10.20 -5.60
CA LYS A 203 60.16 -9.32 -6.02
C LYS A 203 61.51 -9.76 -5.45
N GLN A 204 61.59 -10.00 -4.15
CA GLN A 204 62.82 -10.47 -3.49
C GLN A 204 63.31 -11.80 -4.09
N ASN A 205 62.40 -12.72 -4.41
CA ASN A 205 62.76 -13.99 -5.05
C ASN A 205 63.31 -13.79 -6.47
N LYS A 206 62.74 -12.87 -7.26
CA LYS A 206 63.29 -12.51 -8.58
C LYS A 206 64.70 -11.92 -8.46
N ASP A 207 64.90 -11.00 -7.51
CA ASP A 207 66.21 -10.37 -7.29
C ASP A 207 67.26 -11.38 -6.81
N LYS A 208 66.89 -12.30 -5.90
CA LYS A 208 67.76 -13.39 -5.44
C LYS A 208 68.09 -14.36 -6.58
N LYS A 209 67.11 -14.70 -7.44
CA LYS A 209 67.34 -15.54 -8.62
C LYS A 209 68.35 -14.90 -9.57
N ALA A 210 68.20 -13.62 -9.89
CA ALA A 210 69.14 -12.90 -10.75
C ALA A 210 70.57 -12.86 -10.17
N LYS A 211 70.70 -12.64 -8.85
CA LYS A 211 72.00 -12.70 -8.16
C LYS A 211 72.61 -14.10 -8.19
N LEU A 212 71.80 -15.14 -8.05
CA LEU A 212 72.25 -16.53 -8.11
C LEU A 212 72.73 -16.89 -9.52
N GLU A 213 71.98 -16.53 -10.56
CA GLU A 213 72.41 -16.69 -11.97
C GLU A 213 73.71 -15.94 -12.27
N GLN A 214 73.89 -14.74 -11.72
CA GLN A 214 75.14 -13.98 -11.83
C GLN A 214 76.32 -14.68 -11.13
N ALA A 215 76.11 -15.17 -9.91
CA ALA A 215 77.13 -15.91 -9.16
C ALA A 215 77.51 -17.22 -9.86
N GLU A 216 76.54 -17.96 -10.40
CA GLU A 216 76.78 -19.14 -11.23
C GLU A 216 77.63 -18.82 -12.46
N LYS A 217 77.38 -17.70 -13.13
CA LYS A 217 78.20 -17.23 -14.26
C LYS A 217 79.63 -16.96 -13.82
N GLN A 218 79.83 -16.20 -12.74
CA GLN A 218 81.17 -15.89 -12.20
C GLN A 218 81.95 -17.16 -11.82
N LEU A 219 81.27 -18.16 -11.23
CA LEU A 219 81.89 -19.44 -10.88
C LEU A 219 82.30 -20.23 -12.12
N LYS A 220 81.48 -20.26 -13.17
CA LYS A 220 81.84 -20.86 -14.46
C LYS A 220 83.05 -20.18 -15.10
N ASP A 221 83.08 -18.84 -15.09
CA ASP A 221 84.21 -18.07 -15.63
C ASP A 221 85.50 -18.35 -14.83
N LEU A 222 85.42 -18.44 -13.50
CA LEU A 222 86.54 -18.80 -12.63
C LEU A 222 87.03 -20.24 -12.90
N LEU A 223 86.11 -21.20 -13.06
CA LEU A 223 86.45 -22.59 -13.35
C LEU A 223 87.15 -22.71 -14.72
N ALA A 224 86.68 -21.99 -15.74
CA ALA A 224 87.34 -21.93 -17.04
C ALA A 224 88.75 -21.32 -16.93
N ALA A 225 88.90 -20.24 -16.16
CA ALA A 225 90.21 -19.63 -15.90
C ALA A 225 91.16 -20.59 -15.16
N ALA A 226 90.66 -21.30 -14.14
CA ALA A 226 91.44 -22.29 -13.40
C ALA A 226 91.87 -23.47 -14.28
N GLN A 227 90.98 -23.98 -15.15
CA GLN A 227 91.31 -25.03 -16.13
C GLN A 227 92.36 -24.57 -17.14
N ALA A 228 92.30 -23.31 -17.60
CA ALA A 228 93.32 -22.76 -18.50
C ALA A 228 94.70 -22.68 -17.84
N VAL A 229 94.76 -22.28 -16.55
CA VAL A 229 96.01 -22.29 -15.76
C VAL A 229 96.51 -23.72 -15.55
N GLN A 230 95.62 -24.66 -15.19
CA GLN A 230 95.98 -26.08 -15.03
C GLN A 230 96.59 -26.65 -16.32
N ALA A 231 95.99 -26.38 -17.49
CA ALA A 231 96.52 -26.82 -18.77
C ALA A 231 97.91 -26.24 -19.08
N GLN A 232 98.18 -24.99 -18.67
CA GLN A 232 99.54 -24.43 -18.78
C GLN A 232 100.54 -25.19 -17.91
N PHE A 233 100.18 -25.53 -16.68
CA PHE A 233 101.05 -26.31 -15.78
C PHE A 233 101.26 -27.76 -16.22
N GLU A 234 100.27 -28.41 -16.84
CA GLU A 234 100.41 -29.77 -17.40
C GLU A 234 101.22 -29.81 -18.70
N SER A 235 101.47 -28.65 -19.32
CA SER A 235 102.29 -28.51 -20.54
C SER A 235 103.78 -28.19 -20.29
N PHE A 236 104.15 -27.98 -19.01
CA PHE A 236 105.54 -27.89 -18.54
C PHE A 236 106.07 -29.26 -18.11
#